data_AF-P81792-F1
#
_entry.id   AF-P81792-F1
#
_cell.length_a   1.000
_cell.length_b   1.000
_cell.length_c   1.000
_cell.angle_alpha   90.00
_cell.angle_beta   90.00
_cell.angle_gamma   90.00
#
_symmetry.space_group_name_H-M   'P 1'
#
loop_
_entity.id
_entity.type
_entity.pdbx_description
1 polymer ?
#
loop_
_entity_poly.entity_id
_entity_poly.type
_entity_poly.pdbx_seq_one_letter_code
_entity_poly.pdbx_strand_id
1 'polypeptide(L)'
;MKCAVLFLSVIALVHIFVVEAEEEPDSDALVPQERACIPRGEICTDDCECCGCDNQCYCPPGSSLGIFKCSCAHANKYFCNRKKEKCKKA
;
A
#
# COMPACT_ATOMS: atom_id res chain seq x y z
N MET A 1 -20.99 52.18 -17.23
CA MET A 1 -21.39 50.98 -16.45
C MET A 1 -21.23 49.64 -17.20
N LYS A 2 -20.92 49.62 -18.51
CA LYS A 2 -20.76 48.36 -19.28
C LYS A 2 -19.44 47.64 -19.01
N CYS A 3 -18.36 48.37 -18.70
CA CYS A 3 -17.05 47.77 -18.47
C CYS A 3 -16.98 46.97 -17.15
N ALA A 4 -17.71 47.38 -16.11
CA ALA A 4 -17.70 46.70 -14.81
C ALA A 4 -18.25 45.26 -14.90
N VAL A 5 -19.24 45.03 -15.78
CA VAL A 5 -19.82 43.70 -16.02
C VAL A 5 -18.82 42.76 -16.71
N LEU A 6 -18.00 43.31 -17.62
CA LEU A 6 -16.95 42.54 -18.30
C LEU A 6 -15.85 42.10 -17.32
N PHE A 7 -15.44 42.98 -16.40
CA PHE A 7 -14.43 42.62 -15.40
C PHE A 7 -14.92 41.53 -14.43
N LEU A 8 -16.19 41.59 -14.00
CA LEU A 8 -16.77 40.56 -13.13
C LEU A 8 -16.88 39.20 -13.83
N SER A 9 -17.19 39.14 -15.13
CA SER A 9 -17.26 37.86 -15.85
C SER A 9 -15.88 37.24 -16.05
N VAL A 10 -14.84 38.06 -16.26
CA VAL A 10 -13.45 37.57 -16.35
C VAL A 10 -12.97 37.04 -15.01
N ILE A 11 -13.27 37.75 -13.91
CA ILE A 11 -12.91 37.29 -12.55
C ILE A 11 -13.63 35.97 -12.22
N ALA A 12 -14.91 35.83 -12.57
CA ALA A 12 -15.66 34.59 -12.38
C ALA A 12 -15.06 33.42 -13.16
N LEU A 13 -14.65 33.64 -14.42
CA LEU A 13 -13.96 32.62 -15.23
C LEU A 13 -12.63 32.19 -14.59
N VAL A 14 -11.80 33.14 -14.13
CA VAL A 14 -10.52 32.82 -13.48
C VAL A 14 -10.71 32.03 -12.19
N HIS A 15 -11.75 32.34 -11.39
CA HIS A 15 -12.06 31.55 -10.20
C HIS A 15 -12.55 30.14 -10.53
N ILE A 16 -13.31 29.94 -11.61
CA ILE A 16 -13.74 28.60 -12.05
C ILE A 16 -12.51 27.77 -12.46
N PHE A 17 -11.56 28.33 -13.23
CA PHE A 17 -10.33 27.63 -13.61
C PHE A 17 -9.37 27.36 -12.43
N VAL A 18 -9.38 28.20 -11.38
CA VAL A 18 -8.58 27.97 -10.16
C VAL A 18 -9.21 26.89 -9.29
N VAL A 19 -10.54 26.85 -9.18
CA VAL A 19 -11.27 25.80 -8.43
C VAL A 19 -11.17 24.45 -9.14
N GLU A 20 -11.28 24.40 -10.47
CA GLU A 20 -11.11 23.18 -11.25
C GLU A 20 -9.66 22.66 -11.27
N ALA A 21 -8.67 23.48 -10.90
CA ALA A 21 -7.28 23.03 -10.77
C ALA A 21 -6.95 22.46 -9.38
N GLU A 22 -7.74 22.77 -8.36
CA GLU A 22 -7.60 22.21 -7.00
C GLU A 22 -8.53 21.02 -6.74
N GLU A 23 -9.56 20.83 -7.57
CA GLU A 23 -10.19 19.51 -7.74
C GLU A 23 -9.24 18.61 -8.57
N GLU A 24 -8.12 18.22 -7.96
CA GLU A 24 -7.62 16.87 -8.26
C GLU A 24 -8.83 15.95 -8.05
N PRO A 25 -9.25 15.18 -9.07
CA PRO A 25 -10.16 14.11 -8.79
C PRO A 25 -9.47 13.30 -7.68
N ASP A 26 -10.21 12.95 -6.63
CA ASP A 26 -10.06 11.64 -5.99
C ASP A 26 -10.24 10.60 -7.10
N SER A 27 -9.27 10.56 -8.01
CA SER A 27 -8.86 9.37 -8.68
C SER A 27 -8.39 8.53 -7.51
N ASP A 28 -9.31 7.73 -6.99
CA ASP A 28 -9.09 6.31 -6.89
C ASP A 28 -8.53 5.81 -8.24
N ALA A 29 -7.33 6.31 -8.59
CA ALA A 29 -6.38 5.67 -9.44
C ALA A 29 -6.38 4.27 -8.88
N LEU A 30 -6.64 3.31 -9.76
CA LEU A 30 -6.28 1.94 -9.50
C LEU A 30 -4.82 1.97 -9.05
N VAL A 31 -4.58 2.09 -7.73
CA VAL A 31 -3.36 1.67 -7.09
C VAL A 31 -3.26 0.24 -7.61
N PRO A 32 -2.24 -0.09 -8.40
CA PRO A 32 -2.04 -1.49 -8.71
C PRO A 32 -2.01 -2.14 -7.33
N GLN A 33 -2.96 -3.03 -7.04
CA GLN A 33 -2.88 -3.91 -5.88
C GLN A 33 -1.62 -4.76 -6.13
N GLU A 34 -0.45 -4.18 -5.90
CA GLU A 34 0.71 -4.87 -5.41
C GLU A 34 0.17 -5.54 -4.16
N ARG A 35 -0.17 -6.83 -4.28
CA ARG A 35 -0.73 -7.62 -3.19
C ARG A 35 0.02 -7.25 -1.92
N ALA A 36 -0.68 -6.58 -1.01
CA ALA A 36 -0.09 -6.00 0.19
C ALA A 36 0.59 -7.14 0.95
N CYS A 37 1.92 -7.11 0.97
CA CYS A 37 2.68 -8.03 1.78
C CYS A 37 2.53 -7.62 3.26
N ILE A 38 2.72 -8.58 4.15
CA ILE A 38 2.57 -8.42 5.58
C ILE A 38 3.90 -7.93 6.18
N PRO A 39 3.93 -6.79 6.89
CA PRO A 39 5.18 -6.29 7.49
C PRO A 39 5.62 -7.17 8.67
N ARG A 40 6.86 -6.99 9.14
CA ARG A 40 7.37 -7.73 10.31
C ARG A 40 6.51 -7.47 11.55
N GLY A 41 6.29 -8.52 12.35
CA GLY A 41 5.50 -8.50 13.58
C GLY A 41 4.00 -8.76 13.39
N GLU A 42 3.49 -8.58 12.17
CA GLU A 42 2.10 -8.87 11.85
C GLU A 42 1.83 -10.37 11.65
N ILE A 43 0.57 -10.76 11.83
CA ILE A 43 0.14 -12.15 11.75
C ILE A 43 0.20 -12.62 10.29
N CYS A 44 0.80 -13.79 10.08
CA CYS A 44 0.92 -14.42 8.76
C CYS A 44 0.47 -15.86 8.81
N THR A 45 0.15 -16.41 7.64
CA THR A 45 -0.15 -17.84 7.46
C THR A 45 0.88 -18.55 6.58
N ASP A 46 1.53 -17.83 5.66
CA ASP A 46 2.58 -18.37 4.81
C ASP A 46 3.75 -17.39 4.65
N ASP A 47 4.94 -17.94 4.37
CA ASP A 47 6.16 -17.15 4.16
C ASP A 47 6.03 -16.13 3.03
N CYS A 48 5.28 -16.47 1.97
CA CYS A 48 5.10 -15.63 0.80
C CYS A 48 4.21 -14.41 1.04
N GLU A 49 3.51 -14.36 2.18
CA GLU A 49 2.75 -13.19 2.59
C GLU A 49 3.67 -12.12 3.18
N CYS A 50 4.75 -12.50 3.87
CA CYS A 50 5.63 -11.55 4.52
C CYS A 50 6.39 -10.68 3.51
N CYS A 51 6.42 -9.36 3.75
CA CYS A 51 7.19 -8.41 2.95
C CYS A 51 8.67 -8.73 2.98
N GLY A 52 9.36 -8.57 1.87
CA GLY A 52 10.81 -8.74 1.79
C GLY A 52 11.25 -10.21 1.79
N CYS A 53 12.36 -10.43 1.11
CA CYS A 53 12.90 -11.77 0.91
C CYS A 53 13.52 -12.38 2.17
N ASP A 54 13.92 -11.52 3.10
CA ASP A 54 14.55 -11.86 4.38
C ASP A 54 13.55 -12.16 5.50
N ASN A 55 12.25 -12.11 5.24
CA ASN A 55 11.22 -12.38 6.25
C ASN A 55 10.49 -13.69 5.96
N GLN A 56 10.26 -14.46 7.02
CA GLN A 56 9.53 -15.72 7.01
C GLN A 56 8.33 -15.64 7.95
N CYS A 57 7.37 -16.54 7.76
CA CYS A 57 6.29 -16.69 8.72
C CYS A 57 6.78 -17.58 9.86
N TYR A 58 7.03 -16.99 11.03
CA TYR A 58 7.52 -17.72 12.20
C TYR A 58 6.36 -18.08 13.12
N CYS A 59 6.18 -19.38 13.35
CA CYS A 59 5.21 -19.92 14.29
C CYS A 59 5.95 -20.45 15.52
N PRO A 60 5.87 -19.78 16.68
CA PRO A 60 6.44 -20.31 17.91
C PRO A 60 5.79 -21.64 18.33
N PRO A 61 6.46 -22.45 19.17
CA PRO A 61 5.88 -23.67 19.72
C PRO A 61 4.59 -23.33 20.49
N GLY A 62 3.52 -24.08 20.23
CA GLY A 62 2.18 -23.81 20.76
C GLY A 62 1.26 -23.04 19.81
N SER A 63 1.74 -22.58 18.65
CA SER A 63 0.87 -21.95 17.65
C SER A 63 -0.19 -22.88 17.08
N SER A 64 0.12 -24.17 16.92
CA SER A 64 -0.87 -25.19 16.51
C SER A 64 -2.00 -25.41 17.53
N LEU A 65 -1.77 -25.05 18.80
CA LEU A 65 -2.76 -25.09 19.88
C LEU A 65 -3.48 -23.74 20.05
N GLY A 66 -3.17 -22.73 19.21
CA GLY A 66 -3.77 -21.40 19.28
C GLY A 66 -3.26 -20.52 20.43
N ILE A 67 -2.24 -20.96 21.18
CA ILE A 67 -1.69 -20.21 22.32
C ILE A 67 -0.93 -18.98 21.84
N PHE A 68 -0.19 -19.14 20.73
CA PHE A 68 0.60 -18.07 20.13
C PHE A 68 0.26 -17.95 18.65
N LYS A 69 0.18 -16.74 18.14
CA LYS A 69 -0.02 -16.52 16.70
C LYS A 69 1.31 -16.56 15.97
N CYS A 70 1.30 -17.05 14.73
CA CYS A 70 2.44 -16.91 13.84
C CYS A 70 2.58 -15.44 13.43
N SER A 71 3.81 -14.97 13.22
CA SER A 71 4.06 -13.61 12.75
C SER A 71 5.25 -13.54 11.80
N CYS A 72 5.26 -12.50 10.96
CA CYS A 72 6.38 -12.26 10.06
C CYS A 72 7.61 -11.87 10.86
N ALA A 73 8.65 -12.69 10.78
CA ALA A 73 9.91 -12.48 11.50
C ALA A 73 11.09 -12.54 10.54
N HIS A 74 12.21 -11.95 10.95
CA HIS A 74 13.44 -12.03 10.18
C HIS A 74 13.94 -13.47 10.14
N ALA A 75 14.21 -13.95 8.93
CA ALA A 75 14.68 -15.28 8.65
C ALA A 75 16.21 -15.35 8.68
N ASN A 76 16.76 -16.56 8.57
CA ASN A 76 18.20 -16.71 8.37
C ASN A 76 18.62 -16.26 6.95
N LYS A 77 19.91 -15.97 6.78
CA LYS A 77 20.47 -15.49 5.49
C LYS A 77 20.25 -16.41 4.29
N TYR A 78 19.98 -17.70 4.51
CA TYR A 78 19.75 -18.68 3.44
C TYR A 78 18.28 -18.80 3.05
N PHE A 79 17.37 -18.21 3.83
CA PHE A 79 15.94 -18.30 3.60
C PHE A 79 15.50 -17.58 2.34
N CYS A 80 16.09 -16.41 2.05
CA CYS A 80 15.71 -15.61 0.90
C CYS A 80 15.79 -16.38 -0.43
N ASN A 81 16.84 -17.17 -0.64
CA ASN A 81 16.96 -17.98 -1.87
C ASN A 81 15.82 -19.01 -1.97
N ARG A 82 15.49 -19.71 -0.87
CA ARG A 82 14.37 -20.65 -0.82
C ARG A 82 13.01 -19.96 -0.98
N LYS A 83 12.87 -18.76 -0.42
CA LYS A 83 11.65 -17.96 -0.54
C LYS A 83 11.43 -17.51 -1.98
N LYS A 84 12.47 -17.07 -2.70
CA LYS A 84 12.39 -16.71 -4.12
C LYS A 84 11.98 -17.89 -5.01
N GLU A 85 12.44 -19.10 -4.68
CA GLU A 85 12.02 -20.32 -5.38
C GLU A 85 10.57 -20.71 -5.07
N LYS A 86 10.17 -20.64 -3.79
CA LYS A 86 8.82 -21.01 -3.31
C LYS A 86 7.75 -19.98 -3.72
N CYS A 87 8.08 -18.71 -3.56
CA CYS A 87 7.19 -17.58 -3.76
C CYS A 87 7.48 -16.97 -5.12
N LYS A 88 6.59 -17.17 -6.09
CA LYS A 88 6.69 -16.65 -7.46
C LYS A 88 6.70 -15.09 -7.56
N LYS A 89 6.81 -14.37 -6.43
CA LYS A 89 6.64 -12.92 -6.28
C LYS A 89 7.51 -12.27 -5.16
N ALA A 90 8.53 -12.96 -4.61
CA ALA A 90 9.34 -12.44 -3.49
C ALA A 90 10.67 -11.79 -3.90
#